data_AF-A0A1M7Z1B9-F1
#
_entry.id   AF-A0A1M7Z1B9-F1
#
_cell.length_a   1.000
_cell.length_b   1.000
_cell.length_c   1.000
_cell.angle_alpha   90.00
_cell.angle_beta   90.00
_cell.angle_gamma   90.00
#
_symmetry.space_group_name_H-M   'P 1'
#
loop_
_entity.id
_entity.type
_entity.pdbx_description
1 polymer ?
#
loop_
_entity_poly.entity_id
_entity_poly.type
_entity_poly.pdbx_seq_one_letter_code
_entity_poly.pdbx_strand_id
1 'polypeptide(L)'
;MKTNKRNPLSRWSVLSMILIPLATHAMDKLPAVGAEISNTSVSGLSSGAFMTTQFLVAHSAIMKGAGIIAGGPYLCAQSWPTSTYLENAMNTCMNPLTKSAGPNIPLLVKKTRQLAAEGKIDPVENLKKDHLYLFSGSSDKTVSMLVMDQTQNFYQSLGVEDILYKNDTNAGHAIITENAKDSTCSATKPPFVNNCGISLAENILNKIYSGLNTSELKPEAKPEAKAVPFDQSEFIKSPYTSMDKTGYVYIPDKCKEKDTRCSIHVVFHGCEQGATVIKDKYYNQTGYNAYADAYNLIMLYPQVHPSTEKPYNPKGCWDFWGYSSPDDPNPDYFTKDSPQVSAVYRMVERLSSKPTDY
;
A
#
# COMPACT_ATOMS: atom_id res chain seq x y z
N MET A 1 60.90 -55.96 39.53
CA MET A 1 59.75 -55.05 39.36
C MET A 1 60.26 -53.61 39.21
N LYS A 2 60.22 -53.06 37.99
CA LYS A 2 60.06 -51.63 37.64
C LYS A 2 60.40 -51.49 36.15
N THR A 3 59.36 -51.58 35.33
CA THR A 3 59.41 -51.43 33.87
C THR A 3 59.36 -49.95 33.52
N ASN A 4 60.30 -49.52 32.67
CA ASN A 4 60.44 -48.16 32.18
C ASN A 4 59.41 -47.93 31.04
N LYS A 5 58.32 -47.19 31.31
CA LYS A 5 57.32 -46.83 30.28
C LYS A 5 57.70 -45.51 29.61
N ARG A 6 57.98 -45.57 28.30
CA ARG A 6 58.10 -44.40 27.41
C ARG A 6 56.70 -43.85 27.11
N ASN A 7 56.48 -42.55 27.29
CA ASN A 7 55.27 -41.84 26.86
C ASN A 7 55.24 -41.68 25.33
N PRO A 8 54.10 -41.91 24.66
CA PRO A 8 53.93 -41.52 23.25
C PRO A 8 53.56 -40.04 23.14
N LEU A 9 54.24 -39.33 22.25
CA LEU A 9 53.94 -37.96 21.85
C LEU A 9 52.58 -37.90 21.14
N SER A 10 51.65 -37.12 21.71
CA SER A 10 50.37 -36.76 21.10
C SER A 10 50.59 -35.83 19.90
N ARG A 11 50.26 -36.30 18.69
CA ARG A 11 50.17 -35.47 17.48
C ARG A 11 48.83 -34.74 17.50
N TRP A 12 48.87 -33.43 17.72
CA TRP A 12 47.71 -32.55 17.55
C TRP A 12 47.57 -32.24 16.05
N SER A 13 46.57 -32.84 15.40
CA SER A 13 46.16 -32.46 14.05
C SER A 13 45.38 -31.14 14.13
N VAL A 14 45.97 -30.04 13.66
CA VAL A 14 45.29 -28.75 13.52
C VAL A 14 44.35 -28.85 12.32
N LEU A 15 43.06 -29.01 12.56
CA LEU A 15 42.02 -28.86 11.53
C LEU A 15 41.92 -27.37 11.17
N SER A 16 42.42 -26.98 9.99
CA SER A 16 42.17 -25.64 9.45
C SER A 16 40.71 -25.55 9.02
N MET A 17 39.87 -24.87 9.81
CA MET A 17 38.54 -24.44 9.38
C MET A 17 38.70 -23.39 8.28
N ILE A 18 38.35 -23.77 7.05
CA ILE A 18 38.17 -22.82 5.95
C ILE A 18 36.85 -22.08 6.22
N LEU A 19 36.96 -20.83 6.71
CA LEU A 19 35.82 -19.90 6.75
C LEU A 19 35.49 -19.50 5.31
N ILE A 20 34.40 -20.05 4.78
CA ILE A 20 33.79 -19.56 3.53
C ILE A 20 33.02 -18.28 3.91
N PRO A 21 33.39 -17.10 3.39
CA PRO A 21 32.64 -15.89 3.66
C PRO A 21 31.26 -16.02 2.99
N LEU A 22 30.20 -15.93 3.80
CA LEU A 22 28.85 -15.75 3.30
C LEU A 22 28.79 -14.36 2.63
N ALA A 23 28.74 -14.34 1.30
CA ALA A 23 28.50 -13.12 0.55
C ALA A 23 27.08 -12.61 0.87
N THR A 24 26.98 -11.61 1.73
CA THR A 24 25.75 -10.82 1.91
C THR A 24 25.49 -10.07 0.61
N HIS A 25 24.57 -10.57 -0.21
CA HIS A 25 24.10 -9.81 -1.37
C HIS A 25 23.31 -8.60 -0.85
N ALA A 26 23.82 -7.40 -1.12
CA ALA A 26 23.06 -6.18 -0.92
C ALA A 26 21.79 -6.26 -1.78
N MET A 27 20.66 -5.81 -1.23
CA MET A 27 19.42 -5.75 -1.98
C MET A 27 19.53 -4.70 -3.09
N ASP A 28 18.91 -4.97 -4.24
CA ASP A 28 18.93 -4.04 -5.36
C ASP A 28 18.25 -2.71 -4.99
N LYS A 29 18.75 -1.62 -5.56
CA LYS A 29 18.13 -0.30 -5.40
C LYS A 29 16.89 -0.19 -6.28
N LEU A 30 15.93 0.63 -5.86
CA LEU A 30 14.83 1.03 -6.75
C LEU A 30 15.39 1.83 -7.94
N PRO A 31 15.24 1.36 -9.19
CA PRO A 31 15.79 2.03 -10.35
C PRO A 31 15.07 3.35 -10.65
N ALA A 32 15.79 4.27 -11.30
CA ALA A 32 15.21 5.45 -11.93
C ALA A 32 14.90 5.13 -13.39
N VAL A 33 13.64 5.27 -13.80
CA VAL A 33 13.16 4.81 -15.12
C VAL A 33 12.46 5.91 -15.94
N GLY A 34 12.41 7.14 -15.44
CA GLY A 34 11.80 8.26 -16.16
C GLY A 34 10.28 8.19 -16.28
N ALA A 35 9.60 7.54 -15.33
CA ALA A 35 8.15 7.40 -15.33
C ALA A 35 7.42 8.75 -15.25
N GLU A 36 6.28 8.87 -15.93
CA GLU A 36 5.43 10.06 -15.93
C GLU A 36 4.72 10.23 -14.58
N ILE A 37 5.30 11.08 -13.72
CA ILE A 37 4.79 11.30 -12.36
C ILE A 37 3.36 11.85 -12.34
N SER A 38 2.99 12.71 -13.30
CA SER A 38 1.71 13.42 -13.35
C SER A 38 0.49 12.55 -13.68
N ASN A 39 0.70 11.27 -13.98
CA ASN A 39 -0.33 10.26 -14.21
C ASN A 39 -0.29 9.15 -13.14
N THR A 40 0.28 9.42 -11.96
CA THR A 40 0.35 8.45 -10.87
C THR A 40 -1.05 8.10 -10.37
N SER A 41 -1.26 6.87 -9.93
CA SER A 41 -2.50 6.43 -9.28
C SER A 41 -2.20 5.52 -8.11
N VAL A 42 -3.19 5.27 -7.27
CA VAL A 42 -2.98 4.55 -6.01
C VAL A 42 -4.18 3.70 -5.65
N SER A 43 -3.95 2.50 -5.12
CA SER A 43 -5.03 1.67 -4.59
C SER A 43 -4.60 0.92 -3.34
N GLY A 44 -5.56 0.41 -2.58
CA GLY A 44 -5.26 -0.40 -1.42
C GLY A 44 -6.49 -0.97 -0.73
N LEU A 45 -6.24 -1.92 0.17
CA LEU A 45 -7.25 -2.58 1.02
C LEU A 45 -7.07 -2.20 2.49
N SER A 46 -8.16 -2.03 3.24
CA SER A 46 -8.13 -1.93 4.71
C SER A 46 -7.26 -0.75 5.19
N SER A 47 -6.29 -0.96 6.07
CA SER A 47 -5.29 0.08 6.42
C SER A 47 -4.56 0.63 5.19
N GLY A 48 -4.29 -0.20 4.19
CA GLY A 48 -3.76 0.23 2.90
C GLY A 48 -4.74 1.14 2.13
N ALA A 49 -6.05 0.94 2.26
CA ALA A 49 -7.05 1.84 1.70
C ALA A 49 -7.11 3.19 2.44
N PHE A 50 -6.89 3.21 3.76
CA PHE A 50 -6.69 4.47 4.49
C PHE A 50 -5.42 5.20 4.01
N MET A 51 -4.32 4.47 3.82
CA MET A 51 -3.09 5.03 3.23
C MET A 51 -3.31 5.52 1.79
N THR A 52 -4.10 4.82 0.98
CA THR A 52 -4.53 5.28 -0.36
C THR A 52 -5.19 6.65 -0.28
N THR A 53 -6.10 6.86 0.67
CA THR A 53 -6.74 8.19 0.83
C THR A 53 -5.76 9.27 1.29
N GLN A 54 -4.81 8.92 2.16
CA GLN A 54 -3.76 9.83 2.62
C GLN A 54 -2.84 10.23 1.47
N PHE A 55 -2.36 9.26 0.69
CA PHE A 55 -1.46 9.49 -0.43
C PHE A 55 -2.14 10.27 -1.56
N LEU A 56 -3.38 9.91 -1.92
CA LEU A 56 -4.18 10.61 -2.91
C LEU A 56 -4.36 12.08 -2.55
N VAL A 57 -4.77 12.38 -1.32
CA VAL A 57 -5.07 13.75 -0.90
C VAL A 57 -3.79 14.56 -0.68
N ALA A 58 -2.75 13.97 -0.07
CA ALA A 58 -1.49 14.66 0.18
C ALA A 58 -0.77 15.06 -1.10
N HIS A 59 -0.86 14.25 -2.16
CA HIS A 59 -0.14 14.42 -3.42
C HIS A 59 -1.07 14.54 -4.64
N SER A 60 -2.28 15.09 -4.46
CA SER A 60 -3.32 15.16 -5.51
C SER A 60 -2.88 15.87 -6.80
N ALA A 61 -1.83 16.69 -6.78
CA ALA A 61 -1.31 17.35 -7.97
C ALA A 61 -0.82 16.33 -9.03
N ILE A 62 -0.22 15.23 -8.61
CA ILE A 62 0.36 14.20 -9.49
C ILE A 62 -0.61 13.03 -9.77
N MET A 63 -1.81 13.06 -9.17
CA MET A 63 -2.73 11.93 -9.22
C MET A 63 -3.63 11.96 -10.45
N LYS A 64 -3.96 10.75 -10.90
CA LYS A 64 -4.95 10.43 -11.93
C LYS A 64 -6.23 9.85 -11.33
N GLY A 65 -6.13 9.17 -10.19
CA GLY A 65 -7.25 8.49 -9.55
C GLY A 65 -6.83 7.46 -8.51
N ALA A 66 -7.82 6.87 -7.85
CA ALA A 66 -7.57 5.89 -6.80
C ALA A 66 -8.60 4.76 -6.68
N GLY A 67 -8.14 3.61 -6.18
CA GLY A 67 -8.96 2.45 -5.81
C GLY A 67 -9.00 2.23 -4.29
N ILE A 68 -10.14 2.46 -3.65
CA ILE A 68 -10.28 2.39 -2.18
C ILE A 68 -11.16 1.20 -1.82
N ILE A 69 -10.56 0.16 -1.22
CA ILE A 69 -11.20 -1.12 -0.94
C ILE A 69 -11.34 -1.29 0.57
N ALA A 70 -12.57 -1.31 1.09
CA ALA A 70 -12.87 -1.51 2.51
C ALA A 70 -11.97 -0.67 3.45
N GLY A 71 -11.87 0.63 3.16
CA GLY A 71 -11.14 1.63 3.94
C GLY A 71 -12.06 2.71 4.51
N GLY A 72 -11.60 3.95 4.53
CA GLY A 72 -12.42 5.07 5.00
C GLY A 72 -11.98 6.42 4.43
N PRO A 73 -12.68 7.52 4.79
CA PRO A 73 -12.35 8.84 4.32
C PRO A 73 -10.98 9.31 4.85
N TYR A 74 -10.36 10.23 4.12
CA TYR A 74 -9.15 10.92 4.57
C TYR A 74 -9.41 11.61 5.93
N LEU A 75 -8.44 11.53 6.85
CA LEU A 75 -8.54 11.99 8.25
C LEU A 75 -9.58 11.26 9.10
N CYS A 76 -10.04 10.06 8.74
CA CYS A 76 -11.11 9.39 9.50
C CYS A 76 -10.87 9.35 11.01
N ALA A 77 -9.63 9.06 11.46
CA ALA A 77 -9.27 9.03 12.87
C ALA A 77 -9.35 10.40 13.60
N GLN A 78 -9.67 11.49 12.89
CA GLN A 78 -9.95 12.83 13.43
C GLN A 78 -11.45 13.16 13.52
N SER A 79 -12.34 12.19 13.29
CA SER A 79 -13.79 12.42 13.21
C SER A 79 -14.39 12.97 14.51
N TRP A 80 -13.91 12.49 15.65
CA TRP A 80 -14.41 12.87 16.97
C TRP A 80 -13.27 13.36 17.86
N PRO A 81 -13.12 14.69 18.05
CA PRO A 81 -12.04 15.28 18.84
C PRO A 81 -12.00 14.87 20.32
N THR A 82 -13.11 14.36 20.84
CA THR A 82 -13.21 13.84 22.21
C THR A 82 -12.70 12.41 22.36
N SER A 83 -12.41 11.74 21.25
CA SER A 83 -11.85 10.39 21.21
C SER A 83 -10.41 10.45 20.73
N THR A 84 -9.57 9.55 21.23
CA THR A 84 -8.20 9.41 20.73
C THR A 84 -8.19 8.99 19.26
N TYR A 85 -7.06 9.19 18.57
CA TYR A 85 -6.91 8.75 17.18
C TYR A 85 -7.12 7.23 17.04
N LEU A 86 -6.58 6.44 17.98
CA LEU A 86 -6.75 4.98 17.98
C LEU A 86 -8.20 4.56 18.24
N GLU A 87 -8.92 5.22 19.15
CA GLU A 87 -10.35 4.93 19.39
C GLU A 87 -11.21 5.26 18.16
N ASN A 88 -10.97 6.41 17.50
CA ASN A 88 -11.64 6.71 16.24
C ASN A 88 -11.30 5.65 15.19
N ALA A 89 -10.02 5.28 15.06
CA ALA A 89 -9.55 4.29 14.10
C ALA A 89 -10.21 2.92 14.30
N MET A 90 -10.30 2.43 15.53
CA MET A 90 -10.85 1.09 15.83
C MET A 90 -12.38 1.03 15.85
N ASN A 91 -13.06 2.16 16.06
CA ASN A 91 -14.52 2.19 16.15
C ASN A 91 -15.14 2.95 14.97
N THR A 92 -14.99 4.28 14.98
CA THR A 92 -15.59 5.19 13.99
C THR A 92 -15.21 4.85 12.55
N CYS A 93 -13.95 4.47 12.33
CA CYS A 93 -13.40 4.21 11.01
C CYS A 93 -13.51 2.76 10.56
N MET A 94 -13.92 1.84 11.44
CA MET A 94 -14.00 0.43 11.12
C MET A 94 -15.46 -0.03 11.14
N ASN A 95 -16.05 -0.15 12.33
CA ASN A 95 -17.41 -0.67 12.45
C ASN A 95 -18.21 0.15 13.48
N PRO A 96 -18.61 1.40 13.14
CA PRO A 96 -19.37 2.23 14.05
C PRO A 96 -20.72 1.60 14.39
N LEU A 97 -21.09 1.63 15.67
CA LEU A 97 -22.34 1.05 16.17
C LEU A 97 -23.59 1.73 15.60
N THR A 98 -23.49 3.01 15.24
CA THR A 98 -24.58 3.81 14.68
C THR A 98 -24.05 4.72 13.58
N LYS A 99 -24.95 5.22 12.73
CA LYS A 99 -24.61 6.26 11.74
C LYS A 99 -24.06 7.54 12.36
N SER A 100 -24.55 7.92 13.54
CA SER A 100 -24.05 9.11 14.26
C SER A 100 -22.66 8.94 14.84
N ALA A 101 -22.20 7.70 15.08
CA ALA A 101 -20.84 7.40 15.53
C ALA A 101 -19.85 7.18 14.36
N GLY A 102 -20.35 7.13 13.12
CA GLY A 102 -19.53 6.99 11.91
C GLY A 102 -18.71 8.24 11.57
N PRO A 103 -17.92 8.21 10.48
CA PRO A 103 -17.02 9.30 10.14
C PRO A 103 -17.72 10.66 9.98
N ASN A 104 -17.16 11.70 10.59
CA ASN A 104 -17.75 13.05 10.63
C ASN A 104 -17.36 13.89 9.41
N ILE A 105 -18.00 13.63 8.27
CA ILE A 105 -17.62 14.22 6.98
C ILE A 105 -17.53 15.75 6.98
N PRO A 106 -18.49 16.52 7.55
CA PRO A 106 -18.35 17.98 7.62
C PRO A 106 -17.06 18.45 8.31
N LEU A 107 -16.68 17.79 9.41
CA LEU A 107 -15.44 18.11 10.11
C LEU A 107 -14.20 17.71 9.28
N LEU A 108 -14.21 16.52 8.69
CA LEU A 108 -13.08 16.03 7.89
C LEU A 108 -12.84 16.90 6.66
N VAL A 109 -13.89 17.32 5.95
CA VAL A 109 -13.80 18.25 4.81
C VAL A 109 -13.23 19.59 5.24
N LYS A 110 -13.69 20.14 6.37
CA LYS A 110 -13.16 21.39 6.93
C LYS A 110 -11.67 21.29 7.23
N LYS A 111 -11.25 20.22 7.94
CA LYS A 111 -9.84 19.97 8.26
C LYS A 111 -8.98 19.78 7.01
N THR A 112 -9.50 19.08 6.01
CA THR A 112 -8.79 18.86 4.73
C THR A 112 -8.55 20.19 4.01
N ARG A 113 -9.56 21.06 3.90
CA ARG A 113 -9.38 22.39 3.30
C ARG A 113 -8.39 23.26 4.08
N GLN A 114 -8.39 23.15 5.41
CA GLN A 114 -7.43 23.85 6.25
C GLN A 114 -5.99 23.37 5.97
N LEU A 115 -5.74 22.06 5.93
CA LEU A 115 -4.42 21.51 5.62
C LEU A 115 -3.92 21.93 4.23
N ALA A 116 -4.81 22.01 3.25
CA ALA A 116 -4.49 22.51 1.92
C ALA A 116 -4.10 24.00 1.95
N ALA A 117 -4.85 24.83 2.67
CA ALA A 117 -4.53 26.25 2.85
C ALA A 117 -3.19 26.47 3.60
N GLU A 118 -2.83 25.56 4.49
CA GLU A 118 -1.54 25.54 5.20
C GLU A 118 -0.39 24.95 4.38
N GLY A 119 -0.65 24.44 3.17
CA GLY A 119 0.34 23.81 2.30
C GLY A 119 0.82 22.43 2.76
N LYS A 120 0.15 21.83 3.75
CA LYS A 120 0.47 20.50 4.31
C LYS A 120 0.05 19.35 3.41
N ILE A 121 -0.90 19.61 2.51
CA ILE A 121 -1.33 18.75 1.41
C ILE A 121 -1.46 19.59 0.14
N ASP A 122 -1.65 18.95 -1.01
CA ASP A 122 -1.97 19.65 -2.25
C ASP A 122 -3.36 20.31 -2.22
N PRO A 123 -3.62 21.31 -3.08
CA PRO A 123 -4.95 21.92 -3.22
C PRO A 123 -6.04 20.87 -3.45
N VAL A 124 -7.16 21.00 -2.71
CA VAL A 124 -8.28 20.06 -2.82
C VAL A 124 -8.97 20.12 -4.19
N GLU A 125 -8.80 21.23 -4.91
CA GLU A 125 -9.33 21.44 -6.26
C GLU A 125 -8.75 20.43 -7.26
N ASN A 126 -7.52 19.94 -7.02
CA ASN A 126 -6.90 18.92 -7.85
C ASN A 126 -7.72 17.62 -7.86
N LEU A 127 -8.42 17.30 -6.76
CA LEU A 127 -9.18 16.05 -6.65
C LEU A 127 -10.36 15.97 -7.65
N LYS A 128 -10.86 17.11 -8.14
CA LYS A 128 -12.02 17.15 -9.06
C LYS A 128 -11.77 16.40 -10.38
N LYS A 129 -10.51 16.27 -10.78
CA LYS A 129 -10.11 15.55 -12.01
C LYS A 129 -9.89 14.05 -11.79
N ASP A 130 -9.89 13.60 -10.54
CA ASP A 130 -9.52 12.23 -10.19
C ASP A 130 -10.67 11.26 -10.45
N HIS A 131 -10.31 10.09 -10.98
CA HIS A 131 -11.22 8.99 -11.24
C HIS A 131 -11.18 8.02 -10.05
N LEU A 132 -12.30 7.87 -9.31
CA LEU A 132 -12.32 7.04 -8.10
C LEU A 132 -13.09 5.73 -8.31
N TYR A 133 -12.50 4.63 -7.86
CA TYR A 133 -13.15 3.34 -7.71
C TYR A 133 -13.24 3.00 -6.21
N LEU A 134 -14.45 2.83 -5.71
CA LEU A 134 -14.70 2.43 -4.32
C LEU A 134 -15.26 1.00 -4.29
N PHE A 135 -14.83 0.19 -3.33
CA PHE A 135 -15.35 -1.15 -3.12
C PHE A 135 -15.66 -1.44 -1.65
N SER A 136 -16.84 -1.99 -1.38
CA SER A 136 -17.23 -2.56 -0.10
C SER A 136 -17.89 -3.92 -0.29
N GLY A 137 -17.53 -4.90 0.54
CA GLY A 137 -18.23 -6.18 0.58
C GLY A 137 -19.49 -6.10 1.45
N SER A 138 -20.61 -6.70 1.02
CA SER A 138 -21.84 -6.72 1.83
C SER A 138 -21.76 -7.66 3.04
N SER A 139 -20.79 -8.58 3.05
CA SER A 139 -20.44 -9.44 4.19
C SER A 139 -19.26 -8.92 5.02
N ASP A 140 -18.70 -7.75 4.71
CA ASP A 140 -17.63 -7.14 5.50
C ASP A 140 -18.17 -6.68 6.86
N LYS A 141 -17.55 -7.17 7.95
CA LYS A 141 -17.84 -6.80 9.34
C LYS A 141 -16.65 -6.15 10.04
N THR A 142 -15.55 -5.95 9.34
CA THR A 142 -14.33 -5.31 9.83
C THR A 142 -14.36 -3.83 9.50
N VAL A 143 -14.55 -3.49 8.23
CA VAL A 143 -14.78 -2.12 7.79
C VAL A 143 -16.17 -2.08 7.15
N SER A 144 -17.13 -1.52 7.88
CA SER A 144 -18.53 -1.59 7.49
C SER A 144 -18.79 -0.71 6.27
N MET A 145 -19.81 -1.11 5.50
CA MET A 145 -20.27 -0.35 4.33
C MET A 145 -20.60 1.11 4.68
N LEU A 146 -21.06 1.37 5.92
CA LEU A 146 -21.32 2.73 6.41
C LEU A 146 -20.08 3.63 6.32
N VAL A 147 -18.89 3.10 6.63
CA VAL A 147 -17.64 3.86 6.52
C VAL A 147 -17.34 4.16 5.05
N MET A 148 -17.51 3.19 4.15
CA MET A 148 -17.28 3.38 2.71
C MET A 148 -18.31 4.32 2.06
N ASP A 149 -19.56 4.33 2.53
CA ASP A 149 -20.56 5.30 2.12
C ASP A 149 -20.12 6.72 2.53
N GLN A 150 -19.53 6.87 3.71
CA GLN A 150 -18.96 8.16 4.15
C GLN A 150 -17.69 8.53 3.37
N THR A 151 -16.89 7.56 2.93
CA THR A 151 -15.79 7.80 1.98
C THR A 151 -16.29 8.42 0.68
N GLN A 152 -17.38 7.89 0.10
CA GLN A 152 -18.00 8.50 -1.08
C GLN A 152 -18.46 9.94 -0.79
N ASN A 153 -19.20 10.15 0.30
CA ASN A 153 -19.69 11.47 0.69
C ASN A 153 -18.56 12.49 0.90
N PHE A 154 -17.41 12.04 1.44
CA PHE A 154 -16.24 12.88 1.64
C PHE A 154 -15.71 13.44 0.31
N TYR A 155 -15.47 12.58 -0.68
CA TYR A 155 -14.95 13.02 -1.98
C TYR A 155 -15.98 13.84 -2.76
N GLN A 156 -17.26 13.48 -2.70
CA GLN A 156 -18.34 14.29 -3.29
C GLN A 156 -18.39 15.70 -2.67
N SER A 157 -18.20 15.82 -1.35
CA SER A 157 -18.15 17.11 -0.65
C SER A 157 -16.92 17.98 -1.00
N LEU A 158 -15.90 17.37 -1.59
CA LEU A 158 -14.74 18.06 -2.16
C LEU A 158 -14.90 18.37 -3.66
N GLY A 159 -15.99 17.90 -4.28
CA GLY A 159 -16.32 18.16 -5.68
C GLY A 159 -15.83 17.10 -6.66
N VAL A 160 -15.49 15.89 -6.18
CA VAL A 160 -15.19 14.76 -7.07
C VAL A 160 -16.49 14.19 -7.60
N GLU A 161 -16.65 14.24 -8.92
CA GLU A 161 -17.86 13.75 -9.61
C GLU A 161 -17.69 12.32 -10.12
N ASP A 162 -16.47 11.96 -10.57
CA ASP A 162 -16.24 10.70 -11.26
C ASP A 162 -15.94 9.53 -10.31
N ILE A 163 -16.97 9.07 -9.60
CA ILE A 163 -16.88 7.99 -8.60
C ILE A 163 -17.70 6.78 -9.05
N LEU A 164 -17.05 5.62 -9.17
CA LEU A 164 -17.71 4.32 -9.31
C LEU A 164 -17.62 3.57 -7.97
N TYR A 165 -18.76 3.37 -7.31
CA TYR A 165 -18.82 2.63 -6.04
C TYR A 165 -19.54 1.29 -6.23
N LYS A 166 -18.84 0.19 -5.92
CA LYS A 166 -19.36 -1.18 -5.93
C LYS A 166 -19.52 -1.69 -4.50
N ASN A 167 -20.75 -1.99 -4.10
CA ASN A 167 -21.11 -2.38 -2.73
C ASN A 167 -22.10 -3.56 -2.65
N ASP A 168 -22.38 -4.22 -3.77
CA ASP A 168 -23.37 -5.28 -3.92
C ASP A 168 -22.77 -6.69 -3.87
N THR A 169 -21.44 -6.81 -3.97
CA THR A 169 -20.74 -8.10 -3.93
C THR A 169 -20.80 -8.70 -2.52
N ASN A 170 -21.15 -9.98 -2.40
CA ASN A 170 -21.15 -10.74 -1.15
C ASN A 170 -19.74 -11.09 -0.65
N ALA A 171 -18.87 -10.09 -0.60
CA ALA A 171 -17.50 -10.18 -0.17
C ALA A 171 -17.38 -9.94 1.35
N GLY A 172 -16.47 -10.67 2.00
CA GLY A 172 -15.96 -10.32 3.33
C GLY A 172 -14.88 -9.24 3.25
N HIS A 173 -14.16 -9.01 4.36
CA HIS A 173 -13.04 -8.07 4.40
C HIS A 173 -11.80 -8.66 3.73
N ALA A 174 -11.64 -8.43 2.44
CA ALA A 174 -10.56 -8.98 1.63
C ALA A 174 -10.36 -8.18 0.34
N ILE A 175 -9.19 -8.37 -0.30
CA ILE A 175 -9.00 -7.98 -1.69
C ILE A 175 -9.57 -9.09 -2.57
N ILE A 176 -10.27 -8.69 -3.62
CA ILE A 176 -11.08 -9.60 -4.43
C ILE A 176 -10.36 -9.96 -5.73
N THR A 177 -10.36 -11.25 -6.04
CA THR A 177 -9.70 -11.84 -7.21
C THR A 177 -10.65 -12.81 -7.93
N GLU A 178 -10.13 -13.40 -9.01
CA GLU A 178 -10.75 -14.49 -9.79
C GLU A 178 -10.04 -15.83 -9.56
N ASN A 179 -9.03 -15.88 -8.69
CA ASN A 179 -8.17 -17.04 -8.56
C ASN A 179 -8.87 -18.12 -7.73
N ALA A 180 -9.19 -19.25 -8.36
CA ALA A 180 -9.88 -20.38 -7.72
C ALA A 180 -9.18 -20.95 -6.47
N LYS A 181 -7.90 -20.64 -6.23
CA LYS A 181 -7.16 -21.07 -5.04
C LYS A 181 -7.33 -20.14 -3.83
N ASP A 182 -7.99 -19.00 -4.00
CA ASP A 182 -8.22 -18.02 -2.93
C ASP A 182 -9.41 -18.39 -2.04
N SER A 183 -9.54 -17.69 -0.91
CA SER A 183 -10.64 -17.95 0.03
C SER A 183 -12.00 -17.66 -0.62
N THR A 184 -13.07 -18.26 -0.10
CA THR A 184 -14.44 -18.01 -0.57
C THR A 184 -14.80 -16.53 -0.43
N CYS A 185 -15.54 -15.96 -1.39
CA CYS A 185 -15.89 -14.54 -1.46
C CYS A 185 -16.30 -13.90 -0.13
N SER A 186 -17.22 -14.51 0.62
CA SER A 186 -17.77 -13.97 1.88
C SER A 186 -16.85 -14.10 3.10
N ALA A 187 -15.68 -14.74 2.98
CA ALA A 187 -14.81 -15.00 4.11
C ALA A 187 -14.11 -13.73 4.60
N THR A 188 -13.91 -13.61 5.91
CA THR A 188 -13.01 -12.62 6.52
C THR A 188 -11.97 -13.36 7.34
N LYS A 189 -10.88 -13.77 6.68
CA LYS A 189 -9.79 -14.55 7.30
C LYS A 189 -8.48 -14.40 6.51
N PRO A 190 -7.32 -14.66 7.12
CA PRO A 190 -6.05 -14.72 6.40
C PRO A 190 -6.13 -15.67 5.18
N PRO A 191 -5.51 -15.31 4.04
CA PRO A 191 -4.64 -14.14 3.82
C PRO A 191 -5.41 -12.85 3.44
N PHE A 192 -6.73 -12.80 3.66
CA PHE A 192 -7.61 -11.69 3.26
C PHE A 192 -7.56 -11.42 1.74
N VAL A 193 -7.46 -12.50 0.97
CA VAL A 193 -7.54 -12.54 -0.49
C VAL A 193 -8.62 -13.55 -0.84
N ASN A 194 -9.68 -13.10 -1.49
CA ASN A 194 -10.86 -13.91 -1.75
C ASN A 194 -11.18 -13.98 -3.25
N ASN A 195 -11.57 -15.16 -3.70
CA ASN A 195 -12.15 -15.35 -5.02
C ASN A 195 -13.64 -14.97 -4.98
N CYS A 196 -14.02 -13.94 -5.73
CA CYS A 196 -15.43 -13.63 -6.02
C CYS A 196 -15.78 -13.75 -7.51
N GLY A 197 -14.86 -14.25 -8.34
CA GLY A 197 -15.03 -14.26 -9.79
C GLY A 197 -15.07 -12.85 -10.39
N ILE A 198 -14.38 -11.90 -9.75
CA ILE A 198 -14.25 -10.51 -10.22
C ILE A 198 -12.79 -10.08 -10.13
N SER A 199 -12.22 -9.59 -11.23
CA SER A 199 -10.90 -8.93 -11.22
C SER A 199 -11.03 -7.51 -10.67
N LEU A 200 -10.82 -7.34 -9.37
CA LEU A 200 -10.88 -6.01 -8.75
C LEU A 200 -9.76 -5.09 -9.23
N ALA A 201 -8.57 -5.66 -9.48
CA ALA A 201 -7.44 -4.95 -10.06
C ALA A 201 -7.80 -4.36 -11.45
N GLU A 202 -8.43 -5.16 -12.31
CA GLU A 202 -8.93 -4.69 -13.61
C GLU A 202 -9.92 -3.54 -13.45
N ASN A 203 -10.96 -3.76 -12.64
CA ASN A 203 -12.03 -2.77 -12.50
C ASN A 203 -11.51 -1.43 -11.97
N ILE A 204 -10.56 -1.46 -11.03
CA ILE A 204 -9.89 -0.26 -10.52
C ILE A 204 -9.09 0.42 -11.64
N LEU A 205 -8.22 -0.31 -12.33
CA LEU A 205 -7.37 0.28 -13.38
C LEU A 205 -8.19 0.79 -14.56
N ASN A 206 -9.18 0.04 -15.02
CA ASN A 206 -10.12 0.45 -16.08
C ASN A 206 -10.86 1.73 -15.68
N LYS A 207 -11.27 1.87 -14.41
CA LYS A 207 -11.91 3.09 -13.93
C LYS A 207 -10.95 4.28 -13.96
N ILE A 208 -9.76 4.12 -13.40
CA ILE A 208 -8.76 5.20 -13.27
C ILE A 208 -8.28 5.67 -14.65
N TYR A 209 -8.10 4.74 -15.58
CA TYR A 209 -7.53 4.98 -16.89
C TYR A 209 -8.54 4.86 -18.03
N SER A 210 -9.83 5.11 -17.76
CA SER A 210 -10.95 4.94 -18.71
C SER A 210 -10.83 5.72 -20.05
N GLY A 211 -9.92 6.69 -20.14
CA GLY A 211 -9.58 7.38 -21.39
C GLY A 211 -8.56 6.66 -22.28
N LEU A 212 -7.97 5.55 -21.82
CA LEU A 212 -7.12 4.69 -22.63
C LEU A 212 -8.01 3.68 -23.35
N ASN A 213 -7.82 3.51 -24.67
CA ASN A 213 -8.55 2.51 -25.46
C ASN A 213 -8.04 1.11 -25.11
N THR A 214 -8.52 0.56 -24.00
CA THR A 214 -8.07 -0.73 -23.45
C THR A 214 -9.13 -1.83 -23.55
N SER A 215 -10.29 -1.54 -24.16
CA SER A 215 -11.36 -2.51 -24.40
C SER A 215 -10.95 -3.71 -25.26
N GLU A 216 -9.82 -3.61 -25.97
CA GLU A 216 -9.22 -4.70 -26.75
C GLU A 216 -8.02 -5.37 -26.04
N LEU A 217 -7.51 -4.79 -24.95
CA LEU A 217 -6.36 -5.29 -24.22
C LEU A 217 -6.83 -6.32 -23.19
N LYS A 218 -7.12 -7.54 -23.65
CA LYS A 218 -7.14 -8.70 -22.76
C LYS A 218 -5.69 -9.00 -22.40
N PRO A 219 -5.25 -8.83 -21.14
CA PRO A 219 -3.91 -9.25 -20.82
C PRO A 219 -3.86 -10.77 -20.96
N GLU A 220 -3.04 -11.26 -21.89
CA GLU A 220 -2.60 -12.65 -21.79
C GLU A 220 -1.88 -12.78 -20.45
N ALA A 221 -2.33 -13.73 -19.61
CA ALA A 221 -1.69 -13.99 -18.33
C ALA A 221 -0.24 -14.42 -18.58
N LYS A 222 0.69 -13.46 -18.54
CA LYS A 222 2.12 -13.75 -18.67
C LYS A 222 2.62 -14.32 -17.35
N PRO A 223 3.13 -15.57 -17.33
CA PRO A 223 3.72 -16.17 -16.12
C PRO A 223 4.90 -15.38 -15.52
N GLU A 224 5.43 -14.42 -16.28
CA GLU A 224 6.67 -13.67 -16.03
C GLU A 224 6.43 -12.28 -15.40
N ALA A 225 5.18 -11.84 -15.23
CA ALA A 225 4.84 -10.54 -14.64
C ALA A 225 4.99 -10.54 -13.09
N LYS A 226 6.22 -10.71 -12.60
CA LYS A 226 6.53 -10.81 -11.16
C LYS A 226 7.25 -9.55 -10.68
N ALA A 227 6.80 -9.01 -9.55
CA ALA A 227 7.51 -7.93 -8.88
C ALA A 227 8.83 -8.44 -8.28
N VAL A 228 9.86 -7.60 -8.37
CA VAL A 228 11.19 -7.85 -7.82
C VAL A 228 11.40 -7.01 -6.55
N PRO A 229 12.17 -7.51 -5.57
CA PRO A 229 12.45 -6.77 -4.34
C PRO A 229 13.37 -5.57 -4.60
N PHE A 230 13.25 -4.52 -3.80
CA PHE A 230 14.19 -3.40 -3.73
C PHE A 230 14.40 -2.93 -2.29
N ASP A 231 15.53 -2.27 -2.04
CA ASP A 231 15.84 -1.66 -0.73
C ASP A 231 14.93 -0.45 -0.46
N GLN A 232 13.84 -0.71 0.24
CA GLN A 232 12.89 0.30 0.69
C GLN A 232 13.47 1.17 1.82
N SER A 233 14.47 0.68 2.55
CA SER A 233 15.07 1.43 3.66
C SER A 233 15.77 2.72 3.22
N GLU A 234 16.20 2.81 1.94
CA GLU A 234 16.70 4.05 1.33
C GLU A 234 15.73 5.23 1.47
N PHE A 235 14.43 4.94 1.59
CA PHE A 235 13.37 5.95 1.59
C PHE A 235 12.80 6.24 2.98
N ILE A 236 13.23 5.53 4.02
CA ILE A 236 12.71 5.68 5.38
C ILE A 236 13.60 6.66 6.15
N LYS A 237 13.03 7.79 6.59
CA LYS A 237 13.75 8.84 7.34
C LYS A 237 13.36 8.96 8.81
N SER A 238 12.30 8.25 9.22
CA SER A 238 11.85 8.16 10.62
C SER A 238 12.16 6.78 11.17
N PRO A 239 12.60 6.66 12.43
CA PRO A 239 12.78 5.36 13.08
C PRO A 239 11.44 4.66 13.40
N TYR A 240 10.33 5.40 13.40
CA TYR A 240 9.02 4.89 13.78
C TYR A 240 8.11 4.82 12.57
N THR A 241 8.25 3.79 11.74
CA THR A 241 7.39 3.61 10.57
C THR A 241 6.76 2.24 10.49
N SER A 242 7.32 1.22 11.14
CA SER A 242 6.92 -0.18 10.90
C SER A 242 7.02 -0.58 9.42
N MET A 243 7.71 0.20 8.57
CA MET A 243 7.94 -0.11 7.17
C MET A 243 9.05 -1.14 7.05
N ASP A 244 8.88 -2.13 6.17
CA ASP A 244 9.89 -3.16 5.94
C ASP A 244 11.13 -2.56 5.27
N LYS A 245 12.28 -3.25 5.38
CA LYS A 245 13.47 -2.91 4.59
C LYS A 245 13.27 -3.23 3.11
N THR A 246 12.37 -4.15 2.78
CA THR A 246 12.12 -4.63 1.42
C THR A 246 10.80 -4.08 0.89
N GLY A 247 10.84 -3.37 -0.23
CA GLY A 247 9.67 -3.08 -1.06
C GLY A 247 9.68 -3.99 -2.30
N TYR A 248 8.59 -4.00 -3.06
CA TYR A 248 8.53 -4.73 -4.33
C TYR A 248 8.07 -3.82 -5.47
N VAL A 249 8.62 -4.03 -6.65
CA VAL A 249 8.25 -3.27 -7.85
C VAL A 249 8.15 -4.20 -9.06
N TYR A 250 7.11 -4.04 -9.87
CA TYR A 250 7.03 -4.64 -11.19
C TYR A 250 7.15 -3.54 -12.24
N ILE A 251 8.15 -3.66 -13.11
CA ILE A 251 8.44 -2.72 -14.18
C ILE A 251 8.34 -3.49 -15.50
N PRO A 252 7.28 -3.25 -16.31
CA PRO A 252 7.20 -3.77 -17.67
C PRO A 252 8.48 -3.49 -18.46
N ASP A 253 8.92 -4.41 -19.31
CA ASP A 253 10.17 -4.22 -20.06
C ASP A 253 10.13 -2.98 -20.96
N LYS A 254 8.97 -2.68 -21.55
CA LYS A 254 8.75 -1.45 -22.33
C LYS A 254 9.01 -0.19 -21.51
N CYS A 255 8.73 -0.19 -20.20
CA CYS A 255 8.96 0.96 -19.32
C CYS A 255 10.45 1.21 -19.01
N LYS A 256 11.35 0.32 -19.46
CA LYS A 256 12.80 0.49 -19.38
C LYS A 256 13.37 1.14 -20.65
N GLU A 257 12.57 1.20 -21.72
CA GLU A 257 12.95 1.82 -23.00
C GLU A 257 12.81 3.34 -22.93
N LYS A 258 13.68 4.08 -23.64
CA LYS A 258 13.76 5.56 -23.53
C LYS A 258 12.49 6.29 -23.97
N ASP A 259 11.80 5.74 -24.97
CA ASP A 259 10.70 6.42 -25.68
C ASP A 259 9.31 6.01 -25.16
N THR A 260 9.26 5.09 -24.19
CA THR A 260 8.00 4.64 -23.61
C THR A 260 7.67 5.48 -22.38
N ARG A 261 6.52 6.16 -22.44
CA ARG A 261 5.96 6.82 -21.26
C ARG A 261 5.14 5.82 -20.45
N CYS A 262 5.62 5.51 -19.25
CA CYS A 262 4.89 4.71 -18.28
C CYS A 262 4.47 5.54 -17.08
N SER A 263 3.28 5.24 -16.55
CA SER A 263 2.79 5.83 -15.30
C SER A 263 3.07 4.90 -14.12
N ILE A 264 2.83 5.36 -12.90
CA ILE A 264 3.04 4.56 -11.69
C ILE A 264 1.68 4.27 -11.05
N HIS A 265 1.44 3.01 -10.66
CA HIS A 265 0.34 2.63 -9.79
C HIS A 265 0.91 2.08 -8.47
N VAL A 266 0.62 2.77 -7.37
CA VAL A 266 1.04 2.34 -6.03
C VAL A 266 -0.06 1.47 -5.43
N VAL A 267 0.30 0.29 -4.91
CA VAL A 267 -0.65 -0.65 -4.33
C VAL A 267 -0.30 -0.94 -2.86
N PHE A 268 -1.19 -0.56 -1.95
CA PHE A 268 -1.03 -0.74 -0.51
C PHE A 268 -1.79 -1.95 0.01
N HIS A 269 -1.05 -2.90 0.59
CA HIS A 269 -1.62 -4.04 1.27
C HIS A 269 -2.36 -3.65 2.57
N GLY A 270 -3.29 -4.49 3.03
CA GLY A 270 -3.97 -4.32 4.30
C GLY A 270 -3.15 -4.78 5.50
N CYS A 271 -3.76 -4.71 6.69
CA CYS A 271 -3.18 -5.33 7.88
C CYS A 271 -2.98 -6.84 7.65
N GLU A 272 -1.92 -7.42 8.22
CA GLU A 272 -1.60 -8.84 8.15
C GLU A 272 -1.35 -9.34 6.71
N GLN A 273 -1.03 -8.43 5.78
CA GLN A 273 -0.81 -8.73 4.36
C GLN A 273 0.55 -8.28 3.80
N GLY A 274 1.44 -7.79 4.66
CA GLY A 274 2.82 -7.53 4.27
C GLY A 274 3.55 -8.80 3.86
N ALA A 275 4.62 -8.67 3.07
CA ALA A 275 5.37 -9.80 2.54
C ALA A 275 5.96 -10.72 3.62
N THR A 276 6.26 -10.18 4.81
CA THR A 276 6.70 -10.98 5.98
C THR A 276 5.60 -11.88 6.54
N VAL A 277 4.33 -11.60 6.25
CA VAL A 277 3.17 -12.36 6.74
C VAL A 277 2.64 -13.31 5.67
N ILE A 278 2.40 -12.82 4.45
CA ILE A 278 1.76 -13.61 3.36
C ILE A 278 2.64 -13.79 2.12
N LYS A 279 3.95 -13.53 2.23
CA LYS A 279 4.93 -13.69 1.15
C LYS A 279 4.51 -12.89 -0.09
N ASP A 280 4.52 -13.52 -1.27
CA ASP A 280 4.22 -12.89 -2.55
C ASP A 280 2.73 -12.77 -2.88
N LYS A 281 1.86 -13.21 -1.95
CA LYS A 281 0.43 -13.32 -2.21
C LYS A 281 -0.18 -11.98 -2.62
N TYR A 282 0.17 -10.88 -1.93
CA TYR A 282 -0.43 -9.59 -2.23
C TYR A 282 0.10 -8.97 -3.52
N TYR A 283 1.43 -8.92 -3.70
CA TYR A 283 2.03 -8.18 -4.82
C TYR A 283 2.12 -8.97 -6.14
N ASN A 284 2.01 -10.31 -6.12
CA ASN A 284 2.05 -11.14 -7.33
C ASN A 284 0.71 -11.83 -7.66
N GLN A 285 -0.21 -11.99 -6.70
CA GLN A 285 -1.38 -12.86 -6.89
C GLN A 285 -2.74 -12.15 -6.75
N THR A 286 -2.75 -10.83 -6.70
CA THR A 286 -3.99 -10.01 -6.65
C THR A 286 -4.43 -9.49 -8.02
N GLY A 287 -3.70 -9.84 -9.08
CA GLY A 287 -4.06 -9.55 -10.48
C GLY A 287 -3.45 -8.27 -11.05
N TYR A 288 -2.98 -7.34 -10.22
CA TYR A 288 -2.42 -6.04 -10.65
C TYR A 288 -1.32 -6.14 -11.72
N ASN A 289 -0.33 -7.02 -11.55
CA ASN A 289 0.78 -7.13 -12.52
C ASN A 289 0.34 -7.59 -13.92
N ALA A 290 -0.78 -8.33 -14.03
CA ALA A 290 -1.26 -8.78 -15.33
C ALA A 290 -1.69 -7.60 -16.21
N TYR A 291 -2.18 -6.51 -15.61
CA TYR A 291 -2.62 -5.32 -16.33
C TYR A 291 -1.51 -4.28 -16.51
N ALA A 292 -0.40 -4.39 -15.78
CA ALA A 292 0.69 -3.43 -15.85
C ALA A 292 1.28 -3.27 -17.27
N ASP A 293 1.49 -4.38 -17.98
CA ASP A 293 1.95 -4.38 -19.38
C ASP A 293 0.95 -3.72 -20.33
N ALA A 294 -0.35 -3.94 -20.12
CA ALA A 294 -1.41 -3.43 -20.99
C ALA A 294 -1.58 -1.90 -20.83
N TYR A 295 -1.38 -1.40 -19.61
CA TYR A 295 -1.60 0.00 -19.28
C TYR A 295 -0.31 0.85 -19.27
N ASN A 296 0.85 0.26 -19.60
CA ASN A 296 2.17 0.88 -19.41
C ASN A 296 2.32 1.41 -17.97
N LEU A 297 2.01 0.56 -16.99
CA LEU A 297 2.09 0.91 -15.57
C LEU A 297 3.24 0.19 -14.90
N ILE A 298 4.00 0.97 -14.13
CA ILE A 298 4.91 0.44 -13.12
C ILE A 298 4.09 0.20 -11.86
N MET A 299 4.11 -1.02 -11.34
CA MET A 299 3.41 -1.36 -10.09
C MET A 299 4.39 -1.27 -8.94
N LEU A 300 4.13 -0.34 -8.01
CA LEU A 300 4.92 -0.17 -6.80
C LEU A 300 4.15 -0.76 -5.61
N TYR A 301 4.80 -1.65 -4.86
CA TYR A 301 4.23 -2.33 -3.69
C TYR A 301 5.08 -2.04 -2.43
N PRO A 302 4.93 -0.86 -1.82
CA PRO A 302 5.56 -0.56 -0.55
C PRO A 302 5.10 -1.54 0.52
N GLN A 303 5.94 -1.82 1.51
CA GLN A 303 5.65 -2.82 2.55
C GLN A 303 5.69 -2.24 3.97
N VAL A 304 4.75 -2.64 4.81
CA VAL A 304 4.85 -2.53 6.27
C VAL A 304 4.86 -3.91 6.90
N HIS A 305 5.46 -4.03 8.09
CA HIS A 305 5.57 -5.27 8.83
C HIS A 305 4.96 -5.14 10.24
N PRO A 306 4.52 -6.24 10.86
CA PRO A 306 4.15 -6.26 12.26
C PRO A 306 5.27 -5.78 13.20
N SER A 307 4.92 -4.92 14.15
CA SER A 307 5.81 -4.44 15.21
C SER A 307 5.12 -4.59 16.58
N THR A 308 5.79 -5.27 17.52
CA THR A 308 5.35 -5.35 18.93
C THR A 308 6.10 -4.36 19.83
N GLU A 309 7.03 -3.59 19.27
CA GLU A 309 7.83 -2.59 19.98
C GLU A 309 7.27 -1.18 19.71
N LYS A 310 8.10 -0.14 19.85
CA LYS A 310 7.76 1.23 19.46
C LYS A 310 8.19 1.47 18.00
N PRO A 311 7.26 1.73 17.07
CA PRO A 311 5.84 1.97 17.29
C PRO A 311 5.04 0.66 17.37
N TYR A 312 3.98 0.66 18.18
CA TYR A 312 3.15 -0.52 18.40
C TYR A 312 2.17 -0.70 17.24
N ASN A 313 2.40 -1.72 16.42
CA ASN A 313 1.60 -2.05 15.24
C ASN A 313 1.61 -3.58 15.02
N PRO A 314 1.01 -4.37 15.92
CA PRO A 314 1.15 -5.83 15.94
C PRO A 314 0.55 -6.52 14.72
N LYS A 315 -0.28 -5.82 13.95
CA LYS A 315 -0.90 -6.34 12.72
C LYS A 315 -0.20 -5.88 11.45
N GLY A 316 0.85 -5.06 11.53
CA GLY A 316 1.52 -4.55 10.33
C GLY A 316 0.56 -3.77 9.42
N CYS A 317 -0.23 -2.88 10.01
CA CYS A 317 -1.13 -1.97 9.28
C CYS A 317 -0.36 -0.74 8.80
N TRP A 318 -0.80 -0.10 7.72
CA TRP A 318 -0.37 1.28 7.42
C TRP A 318 -0.85 2.25 8.49
N ASP A 319 -0.15 3.36 8.66
CA ASP A 319 -0.47 4.36 9.68
C ASP A 319 -1.66 5.23 9.25
N PHE A 320 -2.79 4.99 9.91
CA PHE A 320 -4.00 5.79 9.78
C PHE A 320 -4.51 6.33 11.13
N TRP A 321 -3.69 6.24 12.18
CA TRP A 321 -4.03 6.72 13.53
C TRP A 321 -2.87 7.42 14.26
N GLY A 322 -1.75 7.68 13.58
CA GLY A 322 -0.61 8.43 14.10
C GLY A 322 0.45 7.61 14.81
N TYR A 323 0.48 6.28 14.65
CA TYR A 323 1.47 5.46 15.37
C TYR A 323 2.90 5.73 14.94
N SER A 324 3.12 6.27 13.73
CA SER A 324 4.45 6.57 13.20
C SER A 324 5.08 7.81 13.84
N SER A 325 4.32 8.53 14.67
CA SER A 325 4.79 9.66 15.48
C SER A 325 4.41 9.42 16.95
N PRO A 326 4.91 8.35 17.60
CA PRO A 326 4.44 7.89 18.91
C PRO A 326 4.74 8.85 20.07
N ASP A 327 5.61 9.85 19.85
CA ASP A 327 5.96 10.89 20.83
C ASP A 327 5.29 12.24 20.51
N ASP A 328 4.53 12.34 19.43
CA ASP A 328 3.84 13.57 19.02
C ASP A 328 2.35 13.50 19.42
N PRO A 329 1.85 14.41 20.26
CA PRO A 329 0.43 14.48 20.57
C PRO A 329 -0.44 14.91 19.37
N ASN A 330 0.16 15.47 18.31
CA ASN A 330 -0.49 15.90 17.08
C ASN A 330 0.17 15.23 15.86
N PRO A 331 0.06 13.90 15.72
CA PRO A 331 0.75 13.15 14.68
C PRO A 331 0.30 13.59 13.28
N ASP A 332 1.24 13.65 12.35
CA ASP A 332 1.09 14.19 11.00
C ASP A 332 0.92 13.10 9.91
N TYR A 333 0.52 11.88 10.31
CA TYR A 333 0.39 10.66 9.49
C TYR A 333 -0.34 10.83 8.14
N PHE A 334 -1.12 11.90 8.01
CA PHE A 334 -1.96 12.25 6.88
C PHE A 334 -1.38 13.35 5.96
N THR A 335 -0.22 13.93 6.24
CA THR A 335 0.37 15.04 5.45
C THR A 335 1.47 14.58 4.49
N LYS A 336 1.98 15.49 3.65
CA LYS A 336 3.18 15.25 2.82
C LYS A 336 4.44 14.94 3.64
N ASP A 337 4.51 15.47 4.86
CA ASP A 337 5.67 15.30 5.75
C ASP A 337 5.64 13.97 6.50
N SER A 338 4.52 13.23 6.41
CA SER A 338 4.30 12.06 7.24
C SER A 338 5.36 10.97 7.00
N PRO A 339 5.74 10.21 8.05
CA PRO A 339 6.81 9.22 7.94
C PRO A 339 6.61 8.21 6.80
N GLN A 340 5.39 7.68 6.63
CA GLN A 340 5.08 6.68 5.61
C GLN A 340 4.73 7.30 4.25
N VAL A 341 3.89 8.35 4.22
CA VAL A 341 3.48 9.02 2.98
C VAL A 341 4.70 9.56 2.25
N SER A 342 5.58 10.26 2.98
CA SER A 342 6.79 10.83 2.40
C SER A 342 7.77 9.77 1.92
N ALA A 343 7.84 8.60 2.59
CA ALA A 343 8.71 7.49 2.17
C ALA A 343 8.25 6.92 0.83
N VAL A 344 6.95 6.69 0.68
CA VAL A 344 6.37 6.20 -0.58
C VAL A 344 6.49 7.24 -1.68
N TYR A 345 6.28 8.52 -1.35
CA TYR A 345 6.47 9.60 -2.33
C TYR A 345 7.90 9.64 -2.89
N ARG A 346 8.93 9.46 -2.04
CA ARG A 346 10.32 9.37 -2.52
C ARG A 346 10.58 8.17 -3.43
N MET A 347 9.86 7.06 -3.26
CA MET A 347 9.93 5.92 -4.19
C MET A 347 9.32 6.27 -5.55
N VAL A 348 8.18 6.97 -5.55
CA VAL A 348 7.55 7.49 -6.77
C VAL A 348 8.49 8.48 -7.47
N GLU A 349 9.10 9.41 -6.73
CA GLU A 349 10.11 10.33 -7.26
C GLU A 349 11.31 9.59 -7.86
N ARG A 350 11.81 8.54 -7.18
CA ARG A 350 12.90 7.71 -7.71
C ARG A 350 12.53 7.09 -9.05
N LEU A 351 11.37 6.47 -9.17
CA LEU A 351 10.92 5.86 -10.43
C LEU A 351 10.75 6.90 -11.54
N SER A 352 10.31 8.12 -11.19
CA SER A 352 10.13 9.22 -12.14
C SER A 352 11.42 9.96 -12.52
N SER A 353 12.48 9.87 -11.72
CA SER A 353 13.77 10.43 -12.10
C SER A 353 14.37 9.71 -13.32
N LYS A 354 15.17 10.44 -14.11
CA LYS A 354 15.85 9.88 -15.29
C LYS A 354 16.89 8.84 -14.86
N PRO A 355 17.10 7.76 -15.65
CA PRO A 355 18.23 6.86 -15.44
C PRO A 355 19.55 7.65 -15.37
N THR A 356 20.41 7.35 -14.40
CA THR A 356 21.66 8.07 -14.18
C THR A 356 22.79 7.68 -15.14
N ASP A 357 22.59 6.70 -16.03
CA ASP A 357 23.62 6.22 -16.96
C ASP A 357 23.12 6.20 -18.42
N TYR A 358 23.79 6.98 -19.27
CA TYR A 358 24.10 6.65 -20.67
C TYR A 358 25.60 6.78 -20.90
#